data_AF-A0A0F9D5G7-F1
#
_entry.id   AF-A0A0F9D5G7-F1
#
_cell.length_a   1.000
_cell.length_b   1.000
_cell.length_c   1.000
_cell.angle_alpha   90.00
_cell.angle_beta   90.00
_cell.angle_gamma   90.00
#
_symmetry.space_group_name_H-M   'P 1'
#
loop_
_entity.id
_entity.type
_entity.pdbx_description
1 polymer ?
#
loop_
_entity_poly.entity_id
_entity_poly.type
_entity_poly.pdbx_seq_one_letter_code
_entity_poly.pdbx_strand_id
1 'polypeptide(L)'
;MLAEHRTIAIGGSTGAVKDLKRILAALPADLPAPVFVVVHVGAQGRNLLAKTFEGCGPLPVTTAEDGETIEAGHVYIAPSDRHLLVMDGAIRLGRGPRENMARPSVDALFRSVALSYGSRAIGLVITGHINDGASGLAAIGQRGGITVVQNPSDAESPDMPFGALEASDIDYRAPTDELAPLLSMLAQQAPGPEVQASRALELEVDIALGRPCRSPTIAEIATPVPITCPS
;
A
#
# COMPACT_ATOMS: atom_id res chain seq x y z
N MET A 1 -0.02 -5.89 21.07
CA MET A 1 1.40 -6.15 20.76
C MET A 1 1.59 -6.25 19.24
N LEU A 2 1.30 -5.18 18.50
CA LEU A 2 1.60 -5.10 17.05
C LEU A 2 3.05 -4.66 16.77
N ALA A 3 3.77 -4.21 17.79
CA ALA A 3 5.10 -3.60 17.67
C ALA A 3 6.19 -4.55 17.13
N GLU A 4 5.97 -5.87 17.16
CA GLU A 4 6.98 -6.86 16.76
C GLU A 4 6.72 -7.51 15.38
N HIS A 5 5.53 -7.32 14.80
CA HIS A 5 5.15 -8.01 13.56
C HIS A 5 5.48 -7.17 12.32
N ARG A 6 5.93 -7.84 11.25
CA ARG A 6 6.02 -7.21 9.92
C ARG A 6 4.64 -6.95 9.35
N THR A 7 4.54 -6.04 8.40
CA THR A 7 3.30 -5.65 7.72
C THR A 7 3.47 -5.80 6.23
N ILE A 8 2.45 -6.37 5.56
CA ILE A 8 2.45 -6.54 4.10
C ILE A 8 1.45 -5.55 3.49
N ALA A 9 1.88 -4.82 2.47
CA ALA A 9 1.03 -3.97 1.64
C ALA A 9 1.10 -4.45 0.18
N ILE A 10 -0.05 -4.70 -0.45
CA ILE A 10 -0.16 -5.21 -1.82
C ILE A 10 -0.93 -4.21 -2.68
N GLY A 11 -0.39 -3.89 -3.85
CA GLY A 11 -0.99 -2.97 -4.81
C GLY A 11 -1.09 -3.57 -6.21
N GLY A 12 -2.25 -3.42 -6.85
CA GLY A 12 -2.47 -3.90 -8.23
C GLY A 12 -3.64 -3.22 -8.93
N SER A 13 -3.82 -3.51 -10.22
CA SER A 13 -4.91 -2.96 -11.03
C SER A 13 -5.43 -4.01 -12.03
N THR A 14 -5.32 -3.79 -13.32
CA THR A 14 -5.75 -4.74 -14.36
C THR A 14 -5.04 -6.09 -14.23
N GLY A 15 -5.81 -7.18 -14.23
CA GLY A 15 -5.34 -8.55 -13.98
C GLY A 15 -5.19 -8.92 -12.50
N ALA A 16 -5.14 -7.94 -11.59
CA ALA A 16 -4.72 -8.18 -10.21
C ALA A 16 -5.67 -9.09 -9.40
N VAL A 17 -6.96 -9.14 -9.74
CA VAL A 17 -7.92 -10.02 -9.04
C VAL A 17 -7.52 -11.48 -9.17
N LYS A 18 -7.04 -11.91 -10.34
CA LYS A 18 -6.63 -13.31 -10.58
C LYS A 18 -5.37 -13.64 -9.79
N ASP A 19 -4.36 -12.76 -9.85
CA ASP A 19 -3.09 -12.99 -9.18
C ASP A 19 -3.23 -12.90 -7.65
N LEU A 20 -4.00 -11.93 -7.16
CA LEU A 20 -4.28 -11.81 -5.73
C LEU A 20 -5.02 -13.04 -5.18
N LYS A 21 -5.97 -13.64 -5.94
CA LYS A 21 -6.58 -14.91 -5.51
C LYS A 21 -5.56 -16.03 -5.34
N ARG A 22 -4.61 -16.16 -6.27
CA ARG A 22 -3.53 -17.17 -6.19
C ARG A 22 -2.63 -16.91 -4.98
N ILE A 23 -2.23 -15.65 -4.78
CA ILE A 23 -1.40 -15.25 -3.65
C ILE A 23 -2.11 -15.56 -2.32
N LEU A 24 -3.35 -15.07 -2.15
CA LEU A 24 -4.10 -15.26 -0.90
C LEU A 24 -4.40 -16.74 -0.61
N ALA A 25 -4.65 -17.54 -1.64
CA ALA A 25 -4.87 -18.99 -1.48
C ALA A 25 -3.64 -19.74 -0.96
N ALA A 26 -2.45 -19.24 -1.26
CA ALA A 26 -1.17 -19.86 -0.90
C ALA A 26 -0.53 -19.27 0.37
N LEU A 27 -1.10 -18.21 0.96
CA LEU A 27 -0.66 -17.70 2.25
C LEU A 27 -1.03 -18.69 3.37
N PRO A 28 -0.16 -18.88 4.39
CA PRO A 28 -0.45 -19.79 5.49
C PRO A 28 -1.44 -19.17 6.49
N ALA A 29 -2.16 -20.01 7.23
CA ALA A 29 -3.17 -19.59 8.20
C ALA A 29 -2.59 -18.85 9.42
N ASP A 30 -1.32 -19.11 9.74
CA ASP A 30 -0.58 -18.57 10.87
C ASP A 30 0.35 -17.41 10.45
N LEU A 31 0.09 -16.76 9.32
CA LEU A 31 0.87 -15.63 8.82
C LEU A 31 1.02 -14.55 9.91
N PRO A 32 2.24 -14.27 10.40
CA PRO A 32 2.46 -13.34 11.51
C PRO A 32 2.51 -11.87 11.02
N ALA A 33 1.58 -11.49 10.14
CA ALA A 33 1.52 -10.14 9.56
C ALA A 33 0.08 -9.77 9.17
N PRO A 34 -0.35 -8.51 9.36
CA PRO A 34 -1.50 -7.98 8.66
C PRO A 34 -1.17 -7.77 7.17
N VAL A 35 -2.18 -7.91 6.32
CA VAL A 35 -2.08 -7.68 4.87
C VAL A 35 -3.05 -6.57 4.47
N PHE A 36 -2.53 -5.48 3.91
CA PHE A 36 -3.33 -4.39 3.38
C PHE A 36 -3.31 -4.42 1.86
N VAL A 37 -4.46 -4.25 1.23
CA VAL A 37 -4.59 -4.42 -0.21
C VAL A 37 -5.33 -3.24 -0.84
N VAL A 38 -4.71 -2.65 -1.86
CA VAL A 38 -5.38 -1.75 -2.80
C VAL A 38 -5.39 -2.40 -4.17
N VAL A 39 -6.58 -2.61 -4.73
CA VAL A 39 -6.75 -2.97 -6.14
C VAL A 39 -7.66 -1.96 -6.81
N HIS A 40 -7.20 -1.41 -7.93
CA HIS A 40 -8.03 -0.53 -8.76
C HIS A 40 -9.11 -1.35 -9.48
N VAL A 41 -10.30 -1.36 -8.91
CA VAL A 41 -11.52 -1.80 -9.58
C VAL A 41 -12.35 -0.58 -9.92
N GLY A 42 -12.93 -0.53 -11.13
CA GLY A 42 -13.67 0.62 -11.61
C GLY A 42 -14.70 1.15 -10.59
N ALA A 43 -14.88 2.48 -10.54
CA ALA A 43 -15.58 3.21 -9.47
C ALA A 43 -17.04 2.78 -9.17
N GLN A 44 -17.63 1.91 -9.99
CA GLN A 44 -18.99 1.38 -9.82
C GLN A 44 -19.05 0.11 -8.93
N GLY A 45 -17.91 -0.41 -8.48
CA GLY A 45 -17.85 -1.54 -7.55
C GLY A 45 -18.32 -1.14 -6.15
N ARG A 46 -19.51 -1.63 -5.74
CA ARG A 46 -20.19 -1.34 -4.46
C ARG A 46 -19.47 -1.97 -3.23
N ASN A 47 -18.19 -1.70 -3.01
CA ASN A 47 -17.37 -2.31 -1.94
C ASN A 47 -17.47 -3.86 -1.89
N LEU A 48 -17.72 -4.50 -3.04
CA LEU A 48 -17.88 -5.96 -3.14
C LEU A 48 -16.55 -6.67 -3.40
N LEU A 49 -15.44 -5.93 -3.47
CA LEU A 49 -14.15 -6.48 -3.81
C LEU A 49 -13.67 -7.49 -2.76
N ALA A 50 -13.82 -7.20 -1.46
CA ALA A 50 -13.50 -8.15 -0.40
C ALA A 50 -14.25 -9.49 -0.54
N LYS A 51 -15.54 -9.44 -0.91
CA LYS A 51 -16.36 -10.65 -1.16
C LYS A 51 -15.84 -11.50 -2.32
N THR A 52 -15.06 -10.92 -3.22
CA THR A 52 -14.44 -11.67 -4.33
C THR A 52 -13.30 -12.56 -3.85
N PHE A 53 -12.72 -12.25 -2.68
CA PHE A 53 -11.61 -12.97 -2.06
C PHE A 53 -12.03 -13.80 -0.84
N GLU A 54 -13.27 -13.65 -0.37
CA GLU A 54 -13.84 -14.45 0.72
C GLU A 54 -13.74 -15.95 0.38
N GLY A 55 -13.13 -16.72 1.29
CA GLY A 55 -12.91 -18.16 1.12
C GLY A 55 -11.86 -18.55 0.09
N CYS A 56 -11.09 -17.60 -0.48
CA CYS A 56 -10.00 -17.93 -1.41
C CYS A 56 -8.79 -18.55 -0.72
N GLY A 57 -8.57 -18.25 0.56
CA GLY A 57 -7.44 -18.74 1.36
C GLY A 57 -7.81 -18.89 2.83
N PRO A 58 -6.82 -19.24 3.68
CA PRO A 58 -7.08 -19.50 5.09
C PRO A 58 -7.26 -18.24 5.94
N LEU A 59 -6.81 -17.08 5.46
CA LEU A 59 -6.91 -15.82 6.19
C LEU A 59 -8.28 -15.16 5.97
N PRO A 60 -8.91 -14.60 7.02
CA PRO A 60 -10.09 -13.75 6.86
C PRO A 60 -9.79 -12.54 5.97
N VAL A 61 -10.74 -12.20 5.10
CA VAL A 61 -10.67 -11.05 4.21
C VAL A 61 -11.87 -10.14 4.44
N THR A 62 -11.63 -8.88 4.81
CA THR A 62 -12.70 -7.88 5.03
C THR A 62 -12.42 -6.60 4.27
N THR A 63 -13.47 -5.82 4.04
CA THR A 63 -13.30 -4.42 3.62
C THR A 63 -12.86 -3.62 4.83
N ALA A 64 -11.82 -2.80 4.66
CA ALA A 64 -11.27 -1.99 5.73
C ALA A 64 -12.26 -0.93 6.25
N GLU A 65 -12.31 -0.75 7.57
CA GLU A 65 -13.16 0.20 8.29
C GLU A 65 -12.31 1.26 9.02
N ASP A 66 -12.79 2.50 9.05
CA ASP A 66 -12.04 3.59 9.67
C ASP A 66 -11.94 3.41 11.19
N GLY A 67 -10.71 3.42 11.71
CA GLY A 67 -10.42 3.28 13.13
C GLY A 67 -10.44 1.86 13.67
N GLU A 68 -10.62 0.84 12.82
CA GLU A 68 -10.50 -0.55 13.26
C GLU A 68 -9.07 -0.88 13.69
N THR A 69 -8.97 -1.82 14.65
CA THR A 69 -7.67 -2.32 15.14
C THR A 69 -7.08 -3.29 14.13
N ILE A 70 -5.77 -3.22 13.95
CA ILE A 70 -5.05 -4.08 13.02
C ILE A 70 -4.75 -5.42 13.68
N GLU A 71 -5.04 -6.52 13.00
CA GLU A 71 -4.78 -7.89 13.47
C GLU A 71 -3.83 -8.61 12.50
N ALA A 72 -2.87 -9.34 13.05
CA ALA A 72 -2.02 -10.23 12.26
C ALA A 72 -2.84 -11.42 11.75
N GLY A 73 -2.50 -11.94 10.56
CA GLY A 73 -3.27 -13.01 9.93
C GLY A 73 -4.62 -12.52 9.36
N HIS A 74 -4.76 -11.23 9.09
CA HIS A 74 -5.98 -10.65 8.51
C HIS A 74 -5.67 -9.86 7.23
N VAL A 75 -6.56 -9.95 6.25
CA VAL A 75 -6.45 -9.23 4.97
C VAL A 75 -7.49 -8.13 4.88
N TYR A 76 -7.03 -6.88 4.78
CA TYR A 76 -7.85 -5.68 4.71
C TYR A 76 -7.85 -5.12 3.29
N ILE A 77 -9.03 -5.08 2.67
CA ILE A 77 -9.22 -4.54 1.31
C ILE A 77 -9.68 -3.09 1.40
N ALA A 78 -9.02 -2.20 0.66
CA ALA A 78 -9.41 -0.80 0.58
C ALA A 78 -10.85 -0.62 0.04
N PRO A 79 -11.69 0.21 0.70
CA PRO A 79 -13.01 0.54 0.18
C PRO A 79 -12.93 1.53 -0.99
N SER A 80 -13.98 1.56 -1.81
CA SER A 80 -14.11 2.49 -2.94
C SER A 80 -14.15 3.95 -2.48
N ASP A 81 -13.56 4.85 -3.27
CA ASP A 81 -13.52 6.31 -3.06
C ASP A 81 -12.88 6.77 -1.72
N ARG A 82 -12.08 5.92 -1.07
CA ARG A 82 -11.29 6.27 0.12
C ARG A 82 -9.88 5.71 0.02
N HIS A 83 -8.87 6.47 0.42
CA HIS A 83 -7.52 5.92 0.57
C HIS A 83 -7.47 5.05 1.82
N LEU A 84 -7.00 3.81 1.69
CA LEU A 84 -6.65 2.97 2.82
C LEU A 84 -5.27 3.38 3.31
N LEU A 85 -5.19 3.86 4.55
CA LEU A 85 -3.97 4.29 5.21
C LEU A 85 -3.82 3.54 6.53
N VAL A 86 -2.58 3.45 7.01
CA VAL A 86 -2.28 2.92 8.34
C VAL A 86 -1.47 3.93 9.14
N MET A 87 -1.95 4.26 10.34
CA MET A 87 -1.26 5.16 11.28
C MET A 87 -1.70 4.91 12.71
N ASP A 88 -0.80 5.18 13.66
CA ASP A 88 -1.05 5.03 15.10
C ASP A 88 -1.59 3.65 15.51
N GLY A 89 -1.20 2.60 14.77
CA GLY A 89 -1.64 1.21 15.01
C GLY A 89 -3.09 0.91 14.62
N ALA A 90 -3.73 1.79 13.85
CA ALA A 90 -5.10 1.63 13.36
C ALA A 90 -5.21 1.88 11.86
N ILE A 91 -6.27 1.35 11.27
CA ILE A 91 -6.65 1.70 9.89
C ILE A 91 -7.26 3.10 9.88
N ARG A 92 -6.94 3.88 8.85
CA ARG A 92 -7.55 5.18 8.57
C ARG A 92 -8.01 5.25 7.12
N LEU A 93 -9.22 5.76 6.91
CA LEU A 93 -9.79 5.94 5.59
C LEU A 93 -9.77 7.41 5.19
N GLY A 94 -8.75 7.79 4.42
CA GLY A 94 -8.56 9.14 3.91
C GLY A 94 -9.51 9.51 2.77
N ARG A 95 -9.79 10.81 2.63
CA ARG A 95 -10.51 11.36 1.46
C ARG A 95 -9.73 12.50 0.79
N GLY A 96 -8.39 12.44 0.90
CA GLY A 96 -7.48 13.29 0.15
C GLY A 96 -7.68 13.26 -1.37
N PRO A 97 -6.97 14.10 -2.12
CA PRO A 97 -7.08 14.16 -3.58
C PRO A 97 -6.76 12.81 -4.21
N ARG A 98 -7.31 12.55 -5.40
CA ARG A 98 -6.95 11.36 -6.19
C ARG A 98 -5.48 11.43 -6.57
N GLU A 99 -4.82 10.29 -6.54
CA GLU A 99 -3.42 10.13 -6.94
C GLU A 99 -3.37 9.14 -8.09
N ASN A 100 -2.58 9.43 -9.13
CA ASN A 100 -2.57 8.61 -10.35
C ASN A 100 -4.00 8.39 -10.92
N MET A 101 -4.85 9.41 -10.79
CA MET A 101 -6.28 9.40 -11.14
C MET A 101 -7.15 8.41 -10.34
N ALA A 102 -6.61 7.82 -9.27
CA ALA A 102 -7.25 6.79 -8.46
C ALA A 102 -7.51 7.21 -7.00
N ARG A 103 -8.56 6.64 -6.43
CA ARG A 103 -8.86 6.65 -4.98
C ARG A 103 -9.74 5.43 -4.68
N PRO A 104 -9.24 4.40 -3.97
CA PRO A 104 -7.93 4.29 -3.31
C PRO A 104 -6.74 4.37 -4.28
N SER A 105 -5.56 4.74 -3.76
CA SER A 105 -4.27 4.73 -4.48
C SER A 105 -3.31 3.81 -3.72
N VAL A 106 -2.47 3.08 -4.47
CA VAL A 106 -1.42 2.21 -3.95
C VAL A 106 -0.32 3.04 -3.31
N ASP A 107 0.09 4.14 -3.95
CA ASP A 107 1.11 5.05 -3.40
C ASP A 107 0.73 5.59 -2.02
N ALA A 108 -0.55 5.93 -1.81
CA ALA A 108 -1.06 6.41 -0.54
C ALA A 108 -0.95 5.32 0.56
N LEU A 109 -1.38 4.08 0.26
CA LEU A 109 -1.23 2.96 1.19
C LEU A 109 0.23 2.74 1.53
N PHE A 110 1.09 2.60 0.52
CA PHE A 110 2.49 2.24 0.71
C PHE A 110 3.26 3.31 1.49
N ARG A 111 3.03 4.60 1.22
CA ARG A 111 3.63 5.68 2.01
C ARG A 111 3.20 5.65 3.48
N SER A 112 1.92 5.40 3.76
CA SER A 112 1.44 5.29 5.14
C SER A 112 2.04 4.07 5.87
N VAL A 113 2.20 2.95 5.18
CA VAL A 113 2.85 1.74 5.71
C VAL A 113 4.35 1.99 5.94
N ALA A 114 5.02 2.64 5.00
CA ALA A 114 6.43 3.03 5.13
C ALA A 114 6.65 3.95 6.34
N LEU A 115 5.77 4.94 6.53
CA LEU A 115 5.83 5.87 7.65
C LEU A 115 5.61 5.12 8.99
N SER A 116 4.56 4.31 9.09
CA SER A 116 4.13 3.66 10.33
C SER A 116 4.96 2.43 10.73
N TYR A 117 5.47 1.67 9.76
CA TYR A 117 6.16 0.40 10.02
C TYR A 117 7.66 0.43 9.73
N GLY A 118 8.16 1.41 8.97
CA GLY A 118 9.60 1.53 8.69
C GLY A 118 10.17 0.23 8.11
N SER A 119 11.22 -0.30 8.76
CA SER A 119 11.87 -1.55 8.37
C SER A 119 11.04 -2.82 8.57
N ARG A 120 9.86 -2.71 9.18
CA ARG A 120 8.86 -3.80 9.28
C ARG A 120 7.94 -3.86 8.06
N ALA A 121 7.98 -2.88 7.15
CA ALA A 121 7.14 -2.87 5.97
C ALA A 121 7.64 -3.83 4.88
N ILE A 122 6.71 -4.52 4.23
CA ILE A 122 6.92 -5.27 2.99
C ILE A 122 5.91 -4.72 1.98
N GLY A 123 6.39 -4.13 0.88
CA GLY A 123 5.54 -3.67 -0.22
C GLY A 123 5.59 -4.63 -1.39
N LEU A 124 4.44 -4.93 -1.98
CA LEU A 124 4.32 -5.77 -3.18
C LEU A 124 3.50 -5.07 -4.26
N VAL A 125 4.14 -4.74 -5.39
CA VAL A 125 3.45 -4.33 -6.61
C VAL A 125 3.21 -5.55 -7.51
N ILE A 126 1.95 -5.75 -7.89
CA ILE A 126 1.54 -6.76 -8.88
C ILE A 126 0.97 -6.08 -10.14
N THR A 127 0.55 -6.89 -11.10
CA THR A 127 0.01 -6.51 -12.42
C THR A 127 -0.95 -5.32 -12.36
N GLY A 128 -0.83 -4.46 -13.35
CA GLY A 128 -1.70 -3.31 -13.55
C GLY A 128 -1.15 -2.29 -14.54
N HIS A 129 -2.00 -1.35 -14.94
CA HIS A 129 -1.66 -0.25 -15.84
C HIS A 129 -1.15 0.97 -15.07
N ILE A 130 -0.36 1.80 -15.75
CA ILE A 130 0.24 3.04 -15.21
C ILE A 130 1.25 2.68 -14.09
N ASN A 131 1.68 3.65 -13.29
CA ASN A 131 2.79 3.55 -12.35
C ASN A 131 2.38 3.78 -10.89
N ASP A 132 1.10 3.61 -10.54
CA ASP A 132 0.68 3.72 -9.14
C ASP A 132 1.33 2.63 -8.29
N GLY A 133 1.82 3.01 -7.11
CA GLY A 133 2.59 2.14 -6.22
C GLY A 133 4.10 2.24 -6.41
N ALA A 134 4.60 2.81 -7.51
CA ALA A 134 6.04 2.94 -7.73
C ALA A 134 6.71 3.90 -6.72
N SER A 135 6.11 5.08 -6.51
CA SER A 135 6.62 6.08 -5.56
C SER A 135 6.48 5.59 -4.11
N GLY A 136 5.35 4.96 -3.81
CA GLY A 136 5.10 4.38 -2.49
C GLY A 136 6.04 3.22 -2.18
N LEU A 137 6.37 2.39 -3.17
CA LEU A 137 7.30 1.28 -2.97
C LEU A 137 8.73 1.80 -2.74
N ALA A 138 9.12 2.85 -3.47
CA ALA A 138 10.37 3.57 -3.21
C ALA A 138 10.42 4.13 -1.78
N ALA A 139 9.31 4.68 -1.28
CA ALA A 139 9.21 5.16 0.10
C ALA A 139 9.37 4.02 1.13
N ILE A 140 8.84 2.82 0.86
CA ILE A 140 9.07 1.62 1.69
C ILE A 140 10.56 1.30 1.75
N GLY A 141 11.25 1.24 0.60
CA GLY A 141 12.68 0.97 0.54
C GLY A 141 13.52 2.04 1.27
N GLN A 142 13.21 3.32 1.08
CA GLN A 142 13.87 4.43 1.78
C GLN A 142 13.69 4.39 3.30
N ARG A 143 12.63 3.74 3.78
CA ARG A 143 12.35 3.53 5.20
C ARG A 143 12.95 2.24 5.76
N GLY A 144 13.73 1.52 4.96
CA GLY A 144 14.38 0.25 5.29
C GLY A 144 13.46 -0.97 5.23
N GLY A 145 12.25 -0.81 4.67
CA GLY A 145 11.35 -1.93 4.40
C GLY A 145 11.78 -2.72 3.17
N ILE A 146 11.10 -3.82 2.91
CA ILE A 146 11.40 -4.72 1.78
C ILE A 146 10.50 -4.43 0.59
N THR A 147 11.10 -4.30 -0.59
CA THR A 147 10.41 -4.03 -1.85
C THR A 147 10.30 -5.28 -2.71
N VAL A 148 9.08 -5.66 -3.07
CA VAL A 148 8.78 -6.85 -3.87
C VAL A 148 7.96 -6.45 -5.08
N VAL A 149 8.28 -7.05 -6.23
CA VAL A 149 7.55 -6.82 -7.49
C VAL A 149 7.23 -8.17 -8.15
N GLN A 150 6.00 -8.32 -8.65
CA GLN A 150 5.66 -9.43 -9.53
C GLN A 150 6.53 -9.37 -10.79
N ASN A 151 7.08 -10.50 -11.20
CA ASN A 151 7.85 -10.58 -12.42
C ASN A 151 7.04 -10.03 -13.62
N PRO A 152 7.50 -8.97 -14.32
CA PRO A 152 6.73 -8.36 -15.41
C PRO A 152 6.38 -9.33 -16.55
N SER A 153 7.15 -10.41 -16.75
CA SER A 153 6.84 -11.43 -17.76
C SER A 153 5.66 -12.34 -17.41
N ASP A 154 5.24 -12.37 -16.14
CA ASP A 154 4.09 -13.13 -15.63
C ASP A 154 2.86 -12.23 -15.43
N ALA A 155 3.04 -10.90 -15.47
CA ALA A 155 1.95 -9.94 -15.30
C ALA A 155 1.07 -9.84 -16.55
N GLU A 156 -0.25 -9.82 -16.36
CA GLU A 156 -1.20 -9.57 -17.44
C GLU A 156 -1.03 -8.16 -18.03
N SER A 157 -0.75 -7.18 -17.15
CA SER A 157 -0.45 -5.79 -17.48
C SER A 157 0.84 -5.40 -16.74
N PRO A 158 1.98 -5.30 -17.44
CA PRO A 158 3.28 -5.19 -16.77
C PRO A 158 3.70 -3.76 -16.41
N ASP A 159 2.89 -2.74 -16.73
CA ASP A 159 3.27 -1.32 -16.54
C ASP A 159 3.59 -0.99 -15.07
N MET A 160 2.73 -1.41 -14.12
CA MET A 160 2.96 -1.16 -12.69
C MET A 160 4.25 -1.84 -12.18
N PRO A 161 4.48 -3.14 -12.44
CA PRO A 161 5.76 -3.78 -12.17
C PRO A 161 6.98 -3.07 -12.79
N PHE A 162 6.89 -2.64 -14.05
CA PHE A 162 7.99 -1.89 -14.69
C PHE A 162 8.20 -0.53 -14.02
N GLY A 163 7.14 0.22 -13.73
CA GLY A 163 7.24 1.50 -13.04
C GLY A 163 7.89 1.38 -11.66
N ALA A 164 7.60 0.30 -10.92
CA ALA A 164 8.24 0.02 -9.65
C ALA A 164 9.75 -0.27 -9.79
N LEU A 165 10.15 -1.06 -10.80
CA LEU A 165 11.55 -1.35 -11.13
C LEU A 165 12.33 -0.11 -11.59
N GLU A 166 11.67 0.83 -12.27
CA GLU A 166 12.28 2.08 -12.74
C GLU A 166 12.43 3.11 -11.61
N ALA A 167 11.52 3.12 -10.62
CA ALA A 167 11.48 4.14 -9.58
C ALA A 167 12.45 3.89 -8.40
N SER A 168 12.83 2.64 -8.13
CA SER A 168 13.68 2.29 -6.99
C SER A 168 14.36 0.93 -7.14
N ASP A 169 15.41 0.70 -6.36
CA ASP A 169 16.01 -0.63 -6.21
C ASP A 169 15.01 -1.60 -5.57
N ILE A 170 14.77 -2.73 -6.26
CA ILE A 170 13.83 -3.77 -5.83
C ILE A 170 14.60 -4.94 -5.20
N ASP A 171 14.25 -5.31 -3.97
CA ASP A 171 14.90 -6.42 -3.26
C ASP A 171 14.55 -7.76 -3.90
N TYR A 172 13.28 -7.96 -4.25
CA TYR A 172 12.80 -9.23 -4.80
C TYR A 172 11.89 -9.06 -6.01
N ARG A 173 12.15 -9.88 -7.03
CA ARG A 173 11.29 -10.07 -8.19
C ARG A 173 10.95 -11.55 -8.32
N ALA A 174 9.66 -11.88 -8.29
CA ALA A 174 9.22 -13.28 -8.33
C ALA A 174 7.95 -13.47 -9.18
N PRO A 175 7.76 -14.63 -9.83
CA PRO A 175 6.49 -14.96 -10.48
C PRO A 175 5.37 -15.11 -9.43
N THR A 176 4.10 -14.99 -9.86
CA THR A 176 2.93 -14.96 -8.96
C THR A 176 2.88 -16.11 -7.97
N ASP A 177 3.20 -17.33 -8.42
CA ASP A 177 3.11 -18.53 -7.58
C ASP A 177 4.19 -18.58 -6.49
N GLU A 178 5.26 -17.78 -6.63
CA GLU A 178 6.34 -17.68 -5.65
C GLU A 178 6.14 -16.50 -4.68
N LEU A 179 5.21 -15.58 -4.96
CA LEU A 179 4.98 -14.39 -4.13
C LEU A 179 4.47 -14.76 -2.73
N ALA A 180 3.52 -15.68 -2.61
CA ALA A 180 2.98 -16.08 -1.30
C ALA A 180 4.04 -16.74 -0.39
N PRO A 181 4.80 -17.77 -0.82
CA PRO A 181 5.86 -18.34 0.01
C PRO A 181 6.98 -17.34 0.32
N LEU A 182 7.32 -16.45 -0.64
CA LEU A 182 8.26 -15.36 -0.40
C LEU A 182 7.77 -14.42 0.72
N LEU A 183 6.53 -13.92 0.61
CA LEU A 183 5.95 -13.03 1.62
C LEU A 183 5.88 -13.69 3.01
N SER A 184 5.49 -14.96 3.08
CA SER A 184 5.45 -15.72 4.34
C SER A 184 6.84 -15.86 4.98
N MET A 185 7.87 -16.15 4.18
CA MET A 185 9.25 -16.22 4.66
C MET A 185 9.73 -14.86 5.16
N LEU A 186 9.50 -13.79 4.39
CA LEU A 186 9.90 -12.43 4.75
C LEU A 186 9.19 -11.94 6.01
N ALA A 187 7.91 -12.28 6.21
CA ALA A 187 7.12 -11.89 7.38
C ALA A 187 7.70 -12.43 8.71
N GLN A 188 8.44 -13.54 8.66
CA GLN A 188 9.07 -14.17 9.83
C GLN A 188 10.47 -13.62 10.14
N GLN A 189 11.06 -12.83 9.25
CA GLN A 189 12.39 -12.27 9.46
C GLN A 189 12.35 -11.11 10.45
N ALA A 190 13.39 -10.97 11.26
CA ALA A 190 13.58 -9.78 12.08
C ALA A 190 13.66 -8.52 11.17
N PRO A 191 13.08 -7.38 11.58
CA PRO A 191 13.19 -6.15 10.83
C PRO A 191 14.63 -5.61 10.84
N GLY A 192 14.97 -4.86 9.79
CA GLY A 192 16.23 -4.12 9.72
C GLY A 192 16.28 -2.93 10.68
N PRO A 193 17.39 -2.16 10.69
CA PRO A 193 17.49 -0.95 11.49
C PRO A 193 16.43 0.08 11.10
N GLU A 194 15.94 0.85 12.07
CA GLU A 194 14.99 1.93 11.80
C GLU A 194 15.69 3.10 11.08
N VAL A 195 15.12 3.50 9.95
CA VAL A 195 15.48 4.74 9.24
C VAL A 195 14.51 5.83 9.68
N GLN A 196 14.94 7.10 9.73
CA GLN A 196 14.06 8.23 10.10
C GLN A 196 13.19 8.68 8.91
N ALA A 197 11.99 9.19 9.20
CA ALA A 197 11.05 9.60 8.15
C ALA A 197 11.43 10.99 7.64
N SER A 198 11.27 11.21 6.34
CA SER A 198 11.38 12.56 5.80
C SER A 198 10.11 13.35 6.09
N ARG A 199 10.25 14.67 6.28
CA ARG A 199 9.10 15.56 6.44
C ARG A 199 8.18 15.51 5.22
N ALA A 200 8.73 15.32 4.03
CA ALA A 200 7.95 15.18 2.80
C ALA A 200 7.01 13.96 2.86
N LEU A 201 7.50 12.81 3.33
CA LEU A 201 6.68 11.61 3.47
C LEU A 201 5.51 11.81 4.46
N GLU A 202 5.76 12.46 5.59
CA GLU A 202 4.70 12.79 6.56
C GLU A 202 3.61 13.67 5.93
N LEU A 203 4.02 14.70 5.20
CA LEU A 203 3.10 15.63 4.54
C LEU A 203 2.26 14.93 3.47
N GLU A 204 2.85 14.03 2.69
CA GLU A 204 2.14 13.24 1.68
C GLU A 204 1.08 12.33 2.30
N VAL A 205 1.38 11.68 3.43
CA VAL A 205 0.40 10.87 4.17
C VAL A 205 -0.72 11.74 4.75
N ASP A 206 -0.40 12.91 5.28
CA ASP A 206 -1.40 13.88 5.78
C ASP A 206 -2.34 14.38 4.66
N ILE A 207 -1.79 14.64 3.47
CA ILE A 207 -2.56 15.03 2.27
C ILE A 207 -3.50 13.90 1.85
N ALA A 208 -3.02 12.65 1.78
CA ALA A 208 -3.84 11.49 1.42
C ALA A 208 -4.98 11.25 2.43
N LEU A 209 -4.73 11.52 3.71
CA LEU A 209 -5.75 11.47 4.74
C LEU A 209 -6.84 12.54 4.53
N GLY A 210 -6.48 13.65 3.89
CA GLY A 210 -7.35 14.82 3.70
C GLY A 210 -7.27 15.80 4.86
N ARG A 211 -6.16 15.81 5.61
CA ARG A 211 -5.95 16.82 6.65
C ARG A 211 -5.80 18.20 6.01
N PRO A 212 -6.39 19.26 6.59
CA PRO A 212 -6.28 20.59 6.03
C PRO A 212 -4.84 21.11 6.13
N CYS A 213 -4.23 21.40 4.99
CA CYS A 213 -2.96 22.13 4.93
C CYS A 213 -3.21 23.59 5.33
N ARG A 214 -2.69 24.00 6.50
CA ARG A 214 -2.83 25.38 7.00
C ARG A 214 -1.67 26.24 6.51
N SER A 215 -1.81 27.56 6.62
CA SER A 215 -0.81 28.54 6.17
C SER A 215 0.63 28.28 6.65
N PRO A 216 0.90 27.82 7.89
CA PRO A 216 2.26 27.48 8.32
C PRO A 216 2.86 26.34 7.49
N THR A 217 2.09 25.28 7.24
CA THR A 217 2.50 24.13 6.42
C THR A 217 2.77 24.54 4.97
N ILE A 218 1.94 25.44 4.41
CA ILE A 218 2.12 25.96 3.05
C ILE A 218 3.42 26.77 2.93
N ALA A 219 3.76 27.55 3.95
CA ALA A 219 4.99 28.35 3.97
C ALA A 219 6.28 27.50 3.98
N GLU A 220 6.21 26.24 4.44
CA GLU A 220 7.32 25.30 4.43
C GLU A 220 7.58 24.68 3.04
N ILE A 221 6.54 24.54 2.21
CA ILE A 221 6.60 23.81 0.92
C ILE A 221 6.42 24.69 -0.31
N ALA A 222 6.05 25.96 -0.13
CA ALA A 222 5.82 26.89 -1.22
C ALA A 222 6.17 28.33 -0.81
N THR A 223 6.66 29.12 -1.77
CA THR A 223 6.79 30.56 -1.60
C THR A 223 5.49 31.25 -2.00
N PRO A 224 4.81 31.96 -1.08
CA PRO A 224 3.55 32.65 -1.42
C PRO A 224 3.80 33.74 -2.45
N VAL A 225 2.96 33.81 -3.48
CA VAL A 225 2.92 34.95 -4.40
C VAL A 225 2.00 36.01 -3.80
N PRO A 226 2.41 37.28 -3.67
CA PRO A 226 1.63 38.33 -3.01
C PRO A 226 0.42 38.83 -3.84
N ILE A 227 0.02 38.11 -4.89
CA ILE A 227 -1.10 38.51 -5.76
C ILE A 227 -2.32 37.67 -5.40
N THR A 228 -3.30 38.32 -4.77
CA THR A 228 -4.68 37.83 -4.68
C THR A 228 -5.50 38.42 -5.83
N CYS A 229 -6.44 37.66 -6.39
CA CYS A 229 -7.37 38.17 -7.40
C CYS A 229 -8.02 39.48 -6.93
N PRO A 230 -8.12 40.52 -7.79
CA PRO A 230 -8.89 41.70 -7.44
C PRO A 230 -10.36 41.30 -7.31
N SER A 231 -10.97 41.79 -6.23
CA SER A 231 -12.41 41.69 -5.91
C SER A 231 -13.29 42.33 -6.97
#